data_AF-A0A966XM02-F1
#
_entry.id   AF-A0A966XM02-F1
#
_cell.length_a   1.000
_cell.length_b   1.000
_cell.length_c   1.000
_cell.angle_alpha   90.00
_cell.angle_beta   90.00
_cell.angle_gamma   90.00
#
_symmetry.space_group_name_H-M   'P 1'
#
loop_
_entity.id
_entity.type
_entity.pdbx_description
1 polymer ?
#
loop_
_entity_poly.entity_id
_entity_poly.type
_entity_poly.pdbx_seq_one_letter_code
_entity_poly.pdbx_strand_id
1 'polypeptide(L)' 'MTIRIVTDSACDLPQQLADQHGITIVPLTFRFGDEEFVDRESLSPAE' A
#
# COMPACT_ATOMS: atom_id res chain seq x y z
N MET A 1 -14.68 -21.09 8.95
CA MET A 1 -13.26 -20.70 8.85
C MET A 1 -13.18 -19.59 7.82
N THR A 2 -12.60 -18.45 8.16
CA THR A 2 -12.59 -17.26 7.27
C THR A 2 -11.16 -17.04 6.79
N ILE A 3 -10.96 -16.99 5.48
CA ILE A 3 -9.66 -16.71 4.85
C ILE A 3 -9.65 -15.23 4.42
N ARG A 4 -8.50 -14.57 4.59
CA ARG A 4 -8.26 -13.20 4.13
C ARG A 4 -6.97 -13.12 3.32
N ILE A 5 -6.91 -12.16 2.41
CA ILE A 5 -5.72 -11.84 1.62
C ILE A 5 -5.16 -10.52 2.16
N VAL A 6 -3.87 -10.52 2.47
CA VAL A 6 -3.11 -9.35 2.90
C VAL A 6 -1.86 -9.29 2.04
N THR A 7 -1.50 -8.11 1.57
CA THR A 7 -0.32 -7.86 0.72
C THR A 7 0.36 -6.55 1.13
N ASP A 8 1.57 -6.30 0.64
CA ASP A 8 2.24 -5.01 0.78
C ASP A 8 1.88 -4.03 -0.36
N SER A 9 2.31 -2.78 -0.23
CA SER A 9 2.02 -1.71 -1.20
C SER A 9 2.79 -1.82 -2.52
N ALA A 10 3.87 -2.61 -2.57
CA ALA A 10 4.69 -2.84 -3.77
C ALA A 10 4.09 -3.89 -4.73
N CYS A 11 2.94 -4.50 -4.39
CA CYS A 11 2.24 -5.41 -5.29
C CYS A 11 1.53 -4.73 -6.48
N ASP A 12 1.56 -3.39 -6.55
CA ASP A 12 0.97 -2.55 -7.61
C ASP A 12 -0.53 -2.78 -7.85
N LEU A 13 -1.24 -3.31 -6.86
CA LEU A 13 -2.69 -3.53 -6.97
C LEU A 13 -3.43 -2.18 -7.01
N PRO A 14 -4.32 -1.95 -8.00
CA PRO A 14 -5.19 -0.77 -8.02
C PRO A 14 -6.11 -0.75 -6.79
N GLN A 15 -6.30 0.44 -6.19
CA GLN A 15 -7.09 0.58 -4.96
C GLN A 15 -8.52 0.03 -5.10
N GLN A 16 -9.17 0.29 -6.25
CA GLN A 16 -10.51 -0.20 -6.54
C GLN A 16 -10.62 -1.74 -6.44
N LEU A 17 -9.58 -2.46 -6.86
CA LEU A 17 -9.57 -3.92 -6.83
C LEU A 17 -9.34 -4.44 -5.40
N ALA A 18 -8.49 -3.76 -4.63
CA ALA A 18 -8.29 -4.07 -3.21
C ALA A 18 -9.61 -3.92 -2.43
N ASP A 19 -10.30 -2.81 -2.65
CA ASP A 19 -11.58 -2.50 -2.00
C ASP A 19 -12.66 -3.51 -2.39
N GLN A 20 -12.78 -3.83 -3.69
CA GLN A 20 -13.76 -4.78 -4.21
C GLN A 20 -13.62 -6.18 -3.59
N HIS A 21 -12.39 -6.62 -3.32
CA HIS A 21 -12.11 -7.96 -2.79
C HIS A 21 -11.83 -7.99 -1.29
N GLY A 22 -11.85 -6.84 -0.60
CA GLY A 22 -11.52 -6.75 0.82
C GLY A 22 -10.08 -7.17 1.13
N ILE A 23 -9.14 -6.84 0.23
CA ILE A 23 -7.72 -7.11 0.38
C ILE A 23 -7.11 -6.00 1.23
N THR A 24 -6.42 -6.36 2.31
CA THR A 24 -5.69 -5.39 3.13
C THR A 24 -4.30 -5.15 2.52
N ILE A 25 -3.97 -3.89 2.28
CA ILE A 25 -2.64 -3.46 1.84
C ILE A 25 -1.89 -2.89 3.05
N VAL A 26 -0.70 -3.44 3.33
CA VAL A 26 0.22 -2.93 4.34
C VAL A 26 1.21 -1.97 3.65
N PRO A 27 1.27 -0.68 4.01
CA PRO A 27 2.12 0.26 3.33
C PRO A 27 3.60 0.04 3.67
N LEU A 28 4.47 0.24 2.67
CA LEU A 28 5.91 0.38 2.86
C LEU A 28 6.26 1.83 3.17
N THR A 29 7.41 2.02 3.83
CA THR A 29 7.94 3.35 4.12
C THR A 29 9.22 3.58 3.31
N PHE A 30 9.29 4.69 2.59
CA PHE A 30 10.49 5.17 1.91
C PHE A 30 11.19 6.21 2.78
N ARG A 31 12.52 6.17 2.80
CA ARG A 31 13.32 7.15 3.54
C ARG A 31 14.32 7.83 2.61
N PHE A 32 14.26 9.16 2.55
CA PHE A 32 15.17 10.01 1.79
C PHE A 32 15.94 10.90 2.76
N GLY A 33 17.16 10.49 3.13
CA GLY A 33 17.92 11.17 4.18
C GLY A 33 17.22 11.03 5.54
N ASP A 34 16.81 12.17 6.10
CA ASP A 34 16.10 12.26 7.39
C ASP A 34 14.57 12.31 7.23
N GLU A 35 14.06 12.35 6.00
CA GLU A 35 12.63 12.39 5.71
C GLU A 35 12.08 10.98 5.43
N GLU A 36 10.90 10.68 5.97
CA GLU A 36 10.19 9.41 5.81
C GLU A 36 8.82 9.62 5.19
N PHE A 37 8.44 8.70 4.30
CA PHE A 37 7.21 8.75 3.54
C PHE A 37 6.53 7.39 3.53
N VAL A 38 5.24 7.36 3.85
CA VAL A 38 4.41 6.16 3.80
C VAL A 38 3.76 6.06 2.42
N ASP A 39 4.02 4.97 1.72
CA ASP A 39 3.49 4.71 0.39
C ASP A 39 1.95 4.77 0.38
N ARG A 40 1.38 5.43 -0.63
CA ARG A 40 -0.07 5.68 -0.80
C ARG A 40 -0.72 6.56 0.26
N GLU A 41 0.02 7.06 1.25
CA GLU A 41 -0.47 7.99 2.26
C GLU A 41 0.16 9.38 2.12
N SER A 42 1.50 9.43 2.13
CA SER A 42 2.26 10.68 2.08
C SER A 42 3.18 10.78 0.86
N LEU A 43 3.17 9.77 -0.02
CA LEU A 43 3.93 9.77 -1.27
C LEU A 43 3.16 9.02 -2.36
N SER A 44 3.08 9.62 -3.53
CA SER A 44 2.47 9.09 -4.75
C SER A 44 3.49 9.00 -5.89
N PRO A 45 3.25 8.18 -6.92
CA PRO A 45 4.21 8.02 -8.02
C PRO A 45 4.51 9.29 -8.85
N ALA A 46 3.69 10.35 -8.72
CA ALA A 46 3.84 11.58 -9.47
C ALA A 46 4.67 12.65 -8.74
N GLU A 47 5.01 12.42 -7.47
CA GLU A 47 5.86 13.27 -6.62
C GLU A 47 7.33 12.83 -6.70
#